data_AF-A0A497Y8H9-F1
#
_entry.id   AF-A0A497Y8H9-F1
#
_cell.length_a   1.000
_cell.length_b   1.000
_cell.length_c   1.000
_cell.angle_alpha   90.00
_cell.angle_beta   90.00
_cell.angle_gamma   90.00
#
_symmetry.space_group_name_H-M   'P 1'
#
loop_
_entity.id
_entity.type
_entity.pdbx_description
1 polymer ?
#
loop_
_entity_poly.entity_id
_entity_poly.type
_entity_poly.pdbx_seq_one_letter_code
_entity_poly.pdbx_strand_id
1 'polypeptide(L)'
;MKIKNSLLALAVIALSFTACKKSDNGETATGNVEIANGGTLTGTFKAGQNVIVRKGTVNLSGYTFFEDGSTLTIEPGTIIKSSVTNKGALIIERGAKIMAEGTAVQPIIFTSGKTPAERAPGDWGGIVLLGKATVNAANPTIEGGIGKQYGGTIDTDNSGVLKYIRIEFAGIAADPGSEINGLTLGGVGSGTTIDHIMVSYGNDDAFEFFGGTVNAKYLIAYGTADDDFDFDNGYKGKIQFAMSLRDPSFVDGGDAGNGIECDNNASGSDASPRTRPNLSNFTILGPNGAANTLANHNFANRWRRNTAFILNNSIMLGHPKGGLSLESNGTYSAFIDGTSQFNNNIVFALTAPFKLGSDVTVAGASATAIETKALASGTVSIASSNAAGLTDAFNLTSPNLLPASGSIALTGAAFTGDQTDSFFEKVSYKGAFGTTNWTTGWTSWTPKTNVY
;
A
#
# COMPACT_ATOMS: atom_id res chain seq x y z
N MET A 1 -4.54 85.50 -55.14
CA MET A 1 -3.10 85.46 -55.49
C MET A 1 -2.29 85.42 -54.19
N LYS A 2 -1.47 84.37 -54.03
CA LYS A 2 -0.34 84.20 -53.08
C LYS A 2 -0.60 84.01 -51.57
N ILE A 3 -0.71 82.72 -51.20
CA ILE A 3 0.04 81.95 -50.20
C ILE A 3 0.97 82.71 -49.22
N LYS A 4 0.82 82.49 -47.90
CA LYS A 4 1.77 81.84 -46.95
C LYS A 4 1.56 82.34 -45.51
N ASN A 5 1.24 81.43 -44.58
CA ASN A 5 2.18 81.09 -43.50
C ASN A 5 1.72 79.89 -42.68
N SER A 6 2.68 79.00 -42.51
CA SER A 6 2.67 77.69 -41.87
C SER A 6 2.31 77.72 -40.38
N LEU A 7 1.52 76.75 -39.94
CA LEU A 7 1.47 76.34 -38.54
C LEU A 7 1.60 74.82 -38.45
N LEU A 8 2.67 74.45 -37.75
CA LEU A 8 3.14 73.12 -37.40
C LEU A 8 2.15 72.50 -36.40
N ALA A 9 1.67 71.28 -36.65
CA ALA A 9 0.98 70.48 -35.65
C ALA A 9 1.49 69.04 -35.70
N LEU A 10 2.11 68.65 -34.58
CA LEU A 10 2.71 67.35 -34.27
C LEU A 10 1.75 66.18 -34.56
N ALA A 11 2.22 65.19 -35.31
CA ALA A 11 1.65 63.86 -35.33
C ALA A 11 2.05 63.13 -34.03
N VAL A 12 1.09 62.90 -33.14
CA VAL A 12 1.26 62.01 -31.98
C VAL A 12 1.06 60.58 -32.48
N ILE A 13 2.15 59.84 -32.61
CA ILE A 13 2.15 58.38 -32.79
C ILE A 13 1.79 57.77 -31.42
N ALA A 14 0.56 57.27 -31.28
CA ALA A 14 0.19 56.43 -30.15
C ALA A 14 0.81 55.04 -30.34
N LEU A 15 2.00 54.84 -29.78
CA LEU A 15 2.58 53.52 -29.55
C LEU A 15 1.74 52.81 -28.48
N SER A 16 0.85 51.93 -28.91
CA SER A 16 0.21 50.96 -28.04
C SER A 16 1.24 49.93 -27.60
N PHE A 17 1.83 50.14 -26.42
CA PHE A 17 2.53 49.07 -25.71
C PHE A 17 1.48 48.05 -25.24
N THR A 18 1.38 46.91 -25.92
CA THR A 18 0.80 45.69 -25.36
C THR A 18 1.66 45.26 -24.19
N ALA A 19 1.28 45.69 -22.99
CA ALA A 19 1.77 45.09 -21.76
C ALA A 19 1.23 43.65 -21.69
N CYS A 20 2.09 42.68 -21.93
CA CYS A 20 1.88 41.32 -21.42
C CYS A 20 1.61 41.45 -19.91
N LYS A 21 0.40 41.11 -19.48
CA LYS A 21 0.14 40.85 -18.06
C LYS A 21 0.95 39.63 -17.67
N LYS A 22 2.18 39.89 -17.21
CA LYS A 22 2.89 38.99 -16.33
C LYS A 22 2.17 39.08 -14.99
N SER A 23 1.27 38.13 -14.70
CA SER A 23 0.72 37.99 -13.35
C SER A 23 1.80 37.32 -12.48
N ASP A 24 2.77 38.13 -12.05
CA ASP A 24 3.42 37.92 -10.75
C ASP A 24 2.40 38.36 -9.70
N ASN A 25 1.62 37.41 -9.19
CA ASN A 25 0.93 37.56 -7.91
C ASN A 25 1.19 36.28 -7.11
N GLY A 26 2.19 36.36 -6.23
CA GLY A 26 2.34 35.45 -5.09
C GLY A 26 1.24 35.66 -4.06
N GLU A 27 -0.02 35.57 -4.48
CA GLU A 27 -1.13 35.33 -3.58
C GLU A 27 -1.29 33.81 -3.46
N THR A 28 -1.24 33.30 -2.23
CA THR A 28 -1.75 31.97 -1.91
C THR A 28 -3.21 31.94 -2.33
N ALA A 29 -3.48 31.39 -3.51
CA ALA A 29 -4.83 31.21 -4.01
C ALA A 29 -5.57 30.29 -3.04
N THR A 30 -6.34 30.89 -2.13
CA THR A 30 -7.27 30.17 -1.25
C THR A 30 -8.56 29.91 -2.01
N GLY A 31 -9.19 28.77 -1.76
CA GLY A 31 -10.49 28.43 -2.36
C GLY A 31 -10.53 27.10 -3.11
N ASN A 32 -11.65 26.88 -3.80
CA ASN A 32 -11.93 25.62 -4.48
C ASN A 32 -11.24 25.57 -5.84
N VAL A 33 -10.56 24.46 -6.13
CA VAL A 33 -10.01 24.14 -7.46
C VAL A 33 -10.76 22.93 -7.98
N GLU A 34 -11.52 23.08 -9.06
CA GLU A 34 -12.26 21.95 -9.65
C GLU A 34 -11.49 21.34 -10.82
N ILE A 35 -11.32 20.02 -10.78
CA ILE A 35 -10.79 19.21 -11.88
C ILE A 35 -11.96 18.42 -12.47
N ALA A 36 -12.47 18.87 -13.62
CA ALA A 36 -13.58 18.23 -14.32
C ALA A 36 -13.13 16.98 -15.09
N ASN A 37 -14.10 16.20 -15.60
CA ASN A 37 -13.85 15.10 -16.52
C ASN A 37 -13.01 15.56 -17.73
N GLY A 38 -11.95 14.81 -18.06
CA GLY A 38 -10.95 15.17 -19.08
C GLY A 38 -9.89 16.17 -18.58
N GLY A 39 -9.98 16.65 -17.34
CA GLY A 39 -9.02 17.54 -16.72
C GLY A 39 -7.69 16.86 -16.37
N THR A 40 -6.74 17.67 -15.90
CA THR A 40 -5.44 17.19 -15.42
C THR A 40 -5.20 17.61 -13.98
N LEU A 41 -4.88 16.65 -13.13
CA LEU A 41 -4.39 16.81 -11.77
C LEU A 41 -2.85 16.83 -11.82
N THR A 42 -2.25 17.97 -11.46
CA THR A 42 -0.79 18.18 -11.60
C THR A 42 -0.31 19.35 -10.74
N GLY A 43 0.97 19.35 -10.36
CA GLY A 43 1.63 20.44 -9.63
C GLY A 43 1.46 20.38 -8.12
N THR A 44 1.60 21.53 -7.46
CA THR A 44 1.57 21.64 -5.98
C THR A 44 0.38 22.46 -5.53
N PHE A 45 -0.45 21.88 -4.66
CA PHE A 45 -1.58 22.54 -4.02
C PHE A 45 -1.22 22.93 -2.59
N LYS A 46 -1.46 24.21 -2.26
CA LYS A 46 -1.00 24.88 -1.05
C LYS A 46 -2.11 25.01 0.00
N ALA A 47 -1.71 25.42 1.20
CA ALA A 47 -2.60 25.72 2.31
C ALA A 47 -3.84 26.55 1.89
N GLY A 48 -5.03 26.10 2.30
CA GLY A 48 -6.30 26.76 2.01
C GLY A 48 -6.91 26.41 0.65
N GLN A 49 -6.27 25.56 -0.15
CA GLN A 49 -6.85 25.02 -1.38
C GLN A 49 -7.65 23.74 -1.11
N ASN A 50 -8.88 23.71 -1.62
CA ASN A 50 -9.72 22.52 -1.66
C ASN A 50 -9.89 22.06 -3.11
N VAL A 51 -9.15 21.03 -3.50
CA VAL A 51 -9.18 20.46 -4.85
C VAL A 51 -10.28 19.42 -4.93
N ILE A 52 -11.22 19.59 -5.85
CA ILE A 52 -12.35 18.69 -6.06
C ILE A 52 -12.20 18.05 -7.44
N VAL A 53 -11.90 16.76 -7.47
CA VAL A 53 -11.88 15.95 -8.69
C VAL A 53 -13.28 15.40 -8.91
N ARG A 54 -13.93 15.90 -9.96
CA ARG A 54 -15.29 15.52 -10.34
C ARG A 54 -15.30 14.14 -11.00
N LYS A 55 -16.40 13.41 -10.84
CA LYS A 55 -16.60 12.11 -11.46
C LYS A 55 -16.33 12.15 -12.97
N GLY A 56 -15.45 11.27 -13.42
CA GLY A 56 -15.04 11.15 -14.82
C GLY A 56 -13.67 10.50 -14.92
N THR A 57 -13.04 10.65 -16.08
CA THR A 57 -11.66 10.24 -16.32
C THR A 57 -10.75 11.47 -16.26
N VAL A 58 -9.77 11.46 -15.37
CA VAL A 58 -8.83 12.57 -15.13
C VAL A 58 -7.40 12.09 -15.33
N ASN A 59 -6.57 12.96 -15.89
CA ASN A 59 -5.14 12.68 -16.09
C ASN A 59 -4.34 13.10 -14.85
N LEU A 60 -3.49 12.22 -14.31
CA LEU A 60 -2.49 12.56 -13.28
C LEU A 60 -1.14 12.75 -13.96
N SER A 61 -0.57 13.94 -13.89
CA SER A 61 0.65 14.27 -14.63
C SER A 61 1.76 14.76 -13.71
N GLY A 62 2.86 14.01 -13.66
CA GLY A 62 4.00 14.28 -12.81
C GLY A 62 3.68 14.11 -11.33
N TYR A 63 4.65 14.47 -10.49
CA TYR A 63 4.49 14.42 -9.05
C TYR A 63 3.54 15.54 -8.64
N THR A 64 2.41 15.15 -8.08
CA THR A 64 1.36 16.06 -7.64
C THR A 64 1.32 16.10 -6.14
N PHE A 65 1.61 17.28 -5.58
CA PHE A 65 1.77 17.48 -4.14
C PHE A 65 0.58 18.22 -3.54
N PHE A 66 0.18 17.78 -2.36
CA PHE A 66 -0.77 18.46 -1.49
C PHE A 66 -0.03 18.83 -0.20
N GLU A 67 0.23 20.12 0.01
CA GLU A 67 0.97 20.65 1.17
C GLU A 67 0.05 20.85 2.38
N ASP A 68 0.64 21.08 3.55
CA ASP A 68 -0.07 21.31 4.82
C ASP A 68 -1.23 22.31 4.65
N GLY A 69 -2.41 21.94 5.15
CA GLY A 69 -3.62 22.76 5.06
C GLY A 69 -4.34 22.73 3.71
N SER A 70 -3.91 21.92 2.74
CA SER A 70 -4.66 21.63 1.52
C SER A 70 -5.53 20.37 1.66
N THR A 71 -6.55 20.24 0.82
CA THR A 71 -7.41 19.05 0.78
C THR A 71 -7.69 18.63 -0.65
N LEU A 72 -7.55 17.34 -0.93
CA LEU A 72 -8.00 16.67 -2.15
C LEU A 72 -9.31 15.94 -1.85
N THR A 73 -10.35 16.18 -2.64
CA THR A 73 -11.59 15.40 -2.64
C THR A 73 -11.78 14.74 -3.99
N ILE A 74 -12.06 13.45 -4.04
CA ILE A 74 -12.28 12.69 -5.28
C ILE A 74 -13.67 12.07 -5.22
N GLU A 75 -14.52 12.43 -6.17
CA GLU A 75 -15.89 11.90 -6.22
C GLU A 75 -15.90 10.38 -6.55
N PRO A 76 -16.85 9.59 -6.00
CA PRO A 76 -16.99 8.17 -6.29
C PRO A 76 -17.07 7.84 -7.78
N GLY A 77 -16.46 6.73 -8.19
CA GLY A 77 -16.47 6.28 -9.59
C GLY A 77 -15.55 7.05 -10.53
N THR A 78 -14.66 7.90 -9.99
CA THR A 78 -13.63 8.59 -10.77
C THR A 78 -12.54 7.62 -11.20
N ILE A 79 -12.05 7.77 -12.42
CA ILE A 79 -10.88 7.09 -12.96
C ILE A 79 -9.75 8.10 -13.12
N ILE A 80 -8.61 7.84 -12.50
CA ILE A 80 -7.41 8.67 -12.55
C ILE A 80 -6.36 7.88 -13.33
N LYS A 81 -6.04 8.36 -14.53
CA LYS A 81 -5.04 7.76 -15.43
C LYS A 81 -3.75 8.54 -15.33
N SER A 82 -2.64 7.88 -15.03
CA SER A 82 -1.31 8.50 -15.08
C SER A 82 -0.95 8.92 -16.51
N SER A 83 -0.26 10.04 -16.68
CA SER A 83 0.34 10.42 -17.96
C SER A 83 1.43 9.42 -18.37
N VAL A 84 1.45 9.04 -19.65
CA VAL A 84 2.48 8.11 -20.18
C VAL A 84 3.85 8.79 -20.33
N THR A 85 3.86 10.11 -20.55
CA THR A 85 5.10 10.87 -20.78
C THR A 85 5.66 11.49 -19.51
N ASN A 86 4.79 12.04 -18.66
CA ASN A 86 5.14 12.64 -17.38
C ASN A 86 4.48 11.82 -16.27
N LYS A 87 5.01 10.63 -16.03
CA LYS A 87 4.42 9.62 -15.14
C LYS A 87 4.02 10.23 -13.79
N GLY A 88 2.78 9.98 -13.39
CA GLY A 88 2.16 10.57 -12.22
C GLY A 88 2.56 9.89 -10.91
N ALA A 89 2.63 10.66 -9.84
CA ALA A 89 2.61 10.19 -8.46
C ALA A 89 1.76 11.15 -7.64
N LEU A 90 0.95 10.64 -6.71
CA LEU A 90 0.10 11.46 -5.85
C LEU A 90 0.67 11.51 -4.45
N ILE A 91 1.04 12.69 -3.97
CA ILE A 91 1.70 12.89 -2.68
C ILE A 91 0.84 13.79 -1.79
N ILE A 92 0.37 13.23 -0.68
CA ILE A 92 -0.35 13.94 0.38
C ILE A 92 0.62 14.18 1.53
N GLU A 93 1.13 15.41 1.66
CA GLU A 93 2.13 15.74 2.67
C GLU A 93 1.52 15.90 4.08
N ARG A 94 2.39 15.98 5.09
CA ARG A 94 1.98 16.18 6.49
C ARG A 94 1.03 17.36 6.63
N GLY A 95 -0.16 17.09 7.15
CA GLY A 95 -1.19 18.10 7.42
C GLY A 95 -2.10 18.42 6.24
N ALA A 96 -1.83 17.86 5.05
CA ALA A 96 -2.79 17.79 3.97
C ALA A 96 -3.78 16.64 4.21
N LYS A 97 -4.89 16.64 3.46
CA LYS A 97 -5.90 15.58 3.52
C LYS A 97 -6.31 15.09 2.15
N ILE A 98 -6.64 13.81 2.06
CA ILE A 98 -7.33 13.21 0.92
C ILE A 98 -8.68 12.64 1.36
N MET A 99 -9.74 12.95 0.63
CA MET A 99 -11.10 12.48 0.82
C MET A 99 -11.50 11.71 -0.43
N ALA A 100 -11.12 10.43 -0.49
CA ALA A 100 -11.35 9.52 -1.61
C ALA A 100 -12.23 8.35 -1.15
N GLU A 101 -13.54 8.57 -1.13
CA GLU A 101 -14.53 7.63 -0.63
C GLU A 101 -15.35 7.05 -1.78
N GLY A 102 -14.79 6.04 -2.47
CA GLY A 102 -15.54 5.24 -3.41
C GLY A 102 -16.64 4.41 -2.74
N THR A 103 -17.37 3.64 -3.55
CA THR A 103 -18.34 2.67 -3.05
C THR A 103 -18.15 1.31 -3.71
N ALA A 104 -18.77 0.27 -3.16
CA ALA A 104 -18.73 -1.07 -3.74
C ALA A 104 -19.17 -1.12 -5.22
N VAL A 105 -20.02 -0.20 -5.68
CA VAL A 105 -20.51 -0.14 -7.07
C VAL A 105 -19.88 1.01 -7.89
N GLN A 106 -19.17 1.92 -7.23
CA GLN A 106 -18.48 3.06 -7.85
C GLN A 106 -17.12 3.24 -7.17
N PRO A 107 -16.20 2.27 -7.31
CA PRO A 107 -14.85 2.40 -6.77
C PRO A 107 -14.11 3.54 -7.47
N ILE A 108 -13.16 4.17 -6.77
CA ILE A 108 -12.20 5.09 -7.38
C ILE A 108 -11.05 4.26 -7.94
N ILE A 109 -10.62 4.54 -9.16
CA ILE A 109 -9.60 3.74 -9.86
C ILE A 109 -8.43 4.64 -10.20
N PHE A 110 -7.24 4.31 -9.71
CA PHE A 110 -5.97 4.88 -10.15
C PHE A 110 -5.25 3.85 -11.01
N THR A 111 -4.83 4.21 -12.22
CA THR A 111 -4.27 3.25 -13.18
C THR A 111 -3.29 3.91 -14.15
N SER A 112 -2.50 3.08 -14.84
CA SER A 112 -1.74 3.45 -16.04
C SER A 112 -2.59 4.20 -17.09
N GLY A 113 -2.01 5.22 -17.72
CA GLY A 113 -2.59 5.88 -18.89
C GLY A 113 -2.34 5.18 -20.22
N LYS A 114 -1.62 4.05 -20.22
CA LYS A 114 -1.45 3.23 -21.42
C LYS A 114 -2.73 2.46 -21.77
N THR A 115 -2.83 2.04 -23.02
CA THR A 115 -3.95 1.20 -23.48
C THR A 115 -3.92 -0.16 -22.78
N PRO A 116 -5.05 -0.88 -22.62
CA PRO A 116 -5.07 -2.15 -21.89
C PRO A 116 -3.99 -3.16 -22.33
N ALA A 117 -3.67 -3.23 -23.63
CA ALA A 117 -2.66 -4.13 -24.17
C ALA A 117 -1.21 -3.73 -23.82
N GLU A 118 -0.98 -2.50 -23.36
CA GLU A 118 0.33 -1.92 -23.14
C GLU A 118 0.60 -1.58 -21.67
N ARG A 119 -0.40 -1.73 -20.79
CA ARG A 119 -0.23 -1.47 -19.35
C ARG A 119 0.76 -2.47 -18.76
N ALA A 120 1.69 -1.96 -17.99
CA ALA A 120 2.70 -2.75 -17.30
C ALA A 120 2.87 -2.23 -15.86
N PRO A 121 3.23 -3.11 -14.92
CA PRO A 121 3.75 -2.69 -13.62
C PRO A 121 4.78 -1.56 -13.76
N GLY A 122 4.74 -0.56 -12.88
CA GLY A 122 5.68 0.58 -12.90
C GLY A 122 5.35 1.64 -13.97
N ASP A 123 4.12 1.65 -14.47
CA ASP A 123 3.65 2.66 -15.41
C ASP A 123 3.48 4.04 -14.75
N TRP A 124 3.38 4.08 -13.42
CA TRP A 124 3.27 5.30 -12.62
C TRP A 124 3.72 5.06 -11.18
N GLY A 125 3.85 6.13 -10.39
CA GLY A 125 4.39 6.05 -9.04
C GLY A 125 3.49 5.30 -8.07
N GLY A 126 2.33 5.85 -7.77
CA GLY A 126 1.46 5.33 -6.73
C GLY A 126 0.87 6.47 -5.90
N ILE A 127 0.35 6.11 -4.74
CA ILE A 127 -0.20 7.06 -3.78
C ILE A 127 0.67 7.07 -2.52
N VAL A 128 1.09 8.25 -2.10
CA VAL A 128 1.95 8.44 -0.94
C VAL A 128 1.25 9.35 0.06
N LEU A 129 1.02 8.85 1.27
CA LEU A 129 0.48 9.60 2.40
C LEU A 129 1.57 9.79 3.45
N LEU A 130 1.87 11.03 3.80
CA LEU A 130 2.85 11.41 4.82
C LEU A 130 2.10 12.01 6.01
N GLY A 131 2.05 11.30 7.13
CA GLY A 131 1.38 11.72 8.35
C GLY A 131 2.32 12.24 9.43
N LYS A 132 1.72 12.63 10.56
CA LYS A 132 2.39 13.21 11.73
C LYS A 132 2.54 12.22 12.91
N ALA A 133 2.27 10.93 12.71
CA ALA A 133 2.38 9.90 13.75
C ALA A 133 3.83 9.48 14.01
N THR A 134 4.05 8.80 15.12
CA THR A 134 5.39 8.43 15.59
C THR A 134 6.06 7.42 14.65
N VAL A 135 7.34 7.64 14.39
CA VAL A 135 8.26 6.78 13.62
C VAL A 135 9.54 6.59 14.45
N ASN A 136 10.36 5.59 14.13
CA ASN A 136 11.62 5.35 14.84
C ASN A 136 12.87 5.84 14.10
N ALA A 137 12.68 6.71 13.11
CA ALA A 137 13.72 7.36 12.32
C ALA A 137 13.69 8.89 12.51
N ALA A 138 14.84 9.54 12.41
CA ALA A 138 14.95 10.99 12.54
C ALA A 138 14.75 11.68 11.18
N ASN A 139 13.73 12.53 11.08
CA ASN A 139 13.40 13.30 9.86
C ASN A 139 13.37 12.47 8.57
N PRO A 140 12.69 11.31 8.56
CA PRO A 140 12.78 10.40 7.43
C PRO A 140 12.02 10.96 6.21
N THR A 141 12.44 10.53 5.02
CA THR A 141 11.79 10.78 3.73
C THR A 141 11.51 9.46 3.06
N ILE A 142 10.46 9.41 2.24
CA ILE A 142 10.21 8.29 1.34
C ILE A 142 11.17 8.40 0.16
N GLU A 143 11.60 7.25 -0.35
CA GLU A 143 12.34 7.13 -1.60
C GLU A 143 11.52 7.54 -2.83
N GLY A 144 12.01 7.26 -4.04
CA GLY A 144 11.32 7.66 -5.27
C GLY A 144 11.42 9.15 -5.57
N GLY A 145 12.43 9.84 -5.04
CA GLY A 145 12.70 11.26 -5.35
C GLY A 145 11.65 12.26 -4.83
N ILE A 146 10.81 11.86 -3.87
CA ILE A 146 9.72 12.70 -3.33
C ILE A 146 10.26 13.88 -2.53
N GLY A 147 11.30 13.66 -1.72
CA GLY A 147 12.00 14.72 -0.98
C GLY A 147 11.17 15.37 0.14
N LYS A 148 10.09 14.74 0.60
CA LYS A 148 9.21 15.25 1.65
C LYS A 148 9.27 14.36 2.90
N GLN A 149 9.28 15.02 4.06
CA GLN A 149 9.39 14.35 5.35
C GLN A 149 8.04 13.79 5.83
N TYR A 150 8.08 12.63 6.47
CA TYR A 150 6.97 12.06 7.23
C TYR A 150 7.30 11.90 8.71
N GLY A 151 6.30 11.53 9.50
CA GLY A 151 6.42 11.29 10.92
C GLY A 151 6.29 12.54 11.79
N GLY A 152 6.15 12.30 13.09
CA GLY A 152 5.96 13.31 14.12
C GLY A 152 5.68 12.67 15.48
N THR A 153 4.79 13.27 16.26
CA THR A 153 4.44 12.81 17.62
C THR A 153 2.92 12.66 17.82
N ILE A 154 2.13 12.76 16.75
CA ILE A 154 0.66 12.79 16.79
C ILE A 154 0.13 11.46 16.27
N ASP A 155 0.10 10.44 17.12
CA ASP A 155 -0.40 9.09 16.76
C ASP A 155 -1.90 9.07 16.38
N THR A 156 -2.63 10.14 16.65
CA THR A 156 -4.03 10.33 16.26
C THR A 156 -4.20 11.25 15.05
N ASP A 157 -3.12 11.55 14.33
CA ASP A 157 -3.16 12.34 13.09
C ASP A 157 -4.15 11.75 12.08
N ASN A 158 -4.73 12.63 11.26
CA ASN A 158 -5.75 12.28 10.29
C ASN A 158 -5.42 12.91 8.93
N SER A 159 -4.90 12.07 8.04
CA SER A 159 -4.58 12.37 6.63
C SER A 159 -5.79 12.20 5.69
N GLY A 160 -6.96 11.84 6.23
CA GLY A 160 -8.23 11.74 5.52
C GLY A 160 -8.76 10.30 5.39
N VAL A 161 -9.37 10.00 4.24
CA VAL A 161 -10.06 8.73 3.97
C VAL A 161 -9.68 8.21 2.58
N LEU A 162 -9.30 6.95 2.52
CA LEU A 162 -9.22 6.15 1.30
C LEU A 162 -10.15 4.96 1.47
N LYS A 163 -11.19 4.88 0.63
CA LYS A 163 -12.19 3.81 0.70
C LYS A 163 -12.68 3.32 -0.66
N TYR A 164 -12.76 2.01 -0.85
CA TYR A 164 -13.16 1.37 -2.13
C TYR A 164 -12.33 1.91 -3.31
N ILE A 165 -11.02 1.67 -3.25
CA ILE A 165 -10.04 2.16 -4.22
C ILE A 165 -9.33 0.98 -4.89
N ARG A 166 -9.10 1.11 -6.20
CA ARG A 166 -8.15 0.27 -6.94
C ARG A 166 -6.94 1.09 -7.35
N ILE A 167 -5.76 0.57 -7.10
CA ILE A 167 -4.47 1.12 -7.49
C ILE A 167 -3.81 0.09 -8.40
N GLU A 168 -3.77 0.37 -9.70
CA GLU A 168 -3.38 -0.60 -10.72
C GLU A 168 -2.09 -0.15 -11.40
N PHE A 169 -1.10 -1.04 -11.51
CA PHE A 169 0.13 -0.82 -12.30
C PHE A 169 1.07 0.29 -11.77
N ALA A 170 1.04 0.56 -10.46
CA ALA A 170 1.98 1.46 -9.77
C ALA A 170 3.39 0.82 -9.63
N GLY A 171 4.34 1.44 -8.92
CA GLY A 171 5.68 0.86 -8.72
C GLY A 171 6.81 1.49 -9.53
N ILE A 172 6.83 2.81 -9.78
CA ILE A 172 7.89 3.38 -10.64
C ILE A 172 9.21 3.57 -9.88
N ALA A 173 10.32 3.10 -10.45
CA ALA A 173 11.67 3.52 -10.08
C ALA A 173 11.93 4.97 -10.50
N ALA A 174 12.20 5.86 -9.55
CA ALA A 174 12.72 7.20 -9.85
C ALA A 174 14.20 7.14 -10.23
N ASP A 175 14.95 6.27 -9.54
CA ASP A 175 16.33 5.84 -9.80
C ASP A 175 16.40 4.32 -9.54
N PRO A 176 17.44 3.59 -10.00
CA PRO A 176 17.56 2.16 -9.70
C PRO A 176 17.58 1.87 -8.18
N GLY A 177 16.62 1.11 -7.67
CA GLY A 177 16.48 0.83 -6.23
C GLY A 177 15.95 2.03 -5.44
N SER A 178 15.12 2.85 -6.06
CA SER A 178 14.42 3.98 -5.44
C SER A 178 13.03 4.09 -6.07
N GLU A 179 12.18 3.13 -5.76
CA GLU A 179 10.85 2.96 -6.30
C GLU A 179 9.79 3.71 -5.46
N ILE A 180 8.57 3.85 -6.01
CA ILE A 180 7.39 4.29 -5.25
C ILE A 180 6.41 3.14 -5.29
N ASN A 181 5.90 2.75 -4.13
CA ASN A 181 4.99 1.62 -3.95
C ASN A 181 3.57 1.89 -4.46
N GLY A 182 2.72 0.87 -4.45
CA GLY A 182 1.31 1.02 -4.74
C GLY A 182 0.61 2.03 -3.81
N LEU A 183 0.60 1.72 -2.52
CA LEU A 183 0.17 2.62 -1.47
C LEU A 183 1.25 2.73 -0.38
N THR A 184 1.93 3.87 -0.35
CA THR A 184 2.93 4.20 0.68
C THR A 184 2.28 4.99 1.81
N LEU A 185 2.50 4.55 3.05
CA LEU A 185 1.94 5.13 4.26
C LEU A 185 3.07 5.48 5.25
N GLY A 186 3.62 6.68 5.13
CA GLY A 186 4.68 7.17 6.01
C GLY A 186 4.14 7.90 7.23
N GLY A 187 4.31 7.35 8.43
CA GLY A 187 3.94 8.00 9.69
C GLY A 187 2.46 8.38 9.76
N VAL A 188 1.58 7.62 9.11
CA VAL A 188 0.15 7.92 9.06
C VAL A 188 -0.51 7.58 10.40
N GLY A 189 -1.33 8.50 10.92
CA GLY A 189 -1.98 8.36 12.21
C GLY A 189 -3.26 7.53 12.20
N SER A 190 -3.65 7.09 13.40
CA SER A 190 -4.84 6.28 13.65
C SER A 190 -6.18 6.99 13.39
N GLY A 191 -6.17 8.31 13.16
CA GLY A 191 -7.35 9.07 12.75
C GLY A 191 -7.66 8.95 11.25
N THR A 192 -6.73 8.47 10.45
CA THR A 192 -6.90 8.21 9.00
C THR A 192 -7.69 6.91 8.78
N THR A 193 -8.58 6.90 7.79
CA THR A 193 -9.32 5.69 7.39
C THR A 193 -8.74 5.08 6.13
N ILE A 194 -8.32 3.81 6.21
CA ILE A 194 -7.88 2.97 5.07
C ILE A 194 -8.77 1.73 5.04
N ASP A 195 -9.63 1.60 4.02
CA ASP A 195 -10.68 0.56 4.00
C ASP A 195 -11.01 0.12 2.56
N HIS A 196 -11.03 -1.18 2.25
CA HIS A 196 -11.31 -1.68 0.89
C HIS A 196 -10.37 -1.08 -0.18
N ILE A 197 -9.08 -1.42 -0.09
CA ILE A 197 -8.08 -1.01 -1.09
C ILE A 197 -7.53 -2.26 -1.78
N MET A 198 -7.50 -2.24 -3.11
CA MET A 198 -6.87 -3.26 -3.91
C MET A 198 -5.71 -2.64 -4.68
N VAL A 199 -4.52 -3.17 -4.47
CA VAL A 199 -3.34 -2.86 -5.29
C VAL A 199 -3.09 -4.05 -6.20
N SER A 200 -2.98 -3.81 -7.50
CA SER A 200 -2.78 -4.87 -8.48
C SER A 200 -1.64 -4.58 -9.43
N TYR A 201 -0.77 -5.58 -9.64
CA TYR A 201 0.33 -5.52 -10.59
C TYR A 201 1.25 -4.32 -10.37
N GLY A 202 1.57 -4.03 -9.10
CA GLY A 202 2.64 -3.09 -8.74
C GLY A 202 4.01 -3.66 -9.10
N ASN A 203 4.94 -2.81 -9.53
CA ASN A 203 6.34 -3.19 -9.82
C ASN A 203 7.28 -3.08 -8.60
N ASP A 204 6.69 -2.80 -7.46
CA ASP A 204 7.29 -2.64 -6.15
C ASP A 204 6.21 -3.06 -5.13
N ASP A 205 6.35 -2.77 -3.84
CA ASP A 205 5.39 -3.24 -2.85
C ASP A 205 3.97 -2.79 -3.12
N ALA A 206 3.01 -3.65 -2.75
CA ALA A 206 1.61 -3.29 -2.86
C ALA A 206 1.23 -2.27 -1.78
N PHE A 207 1.60 -2.56 -0.54
CA PHE A 207 1.38 -1.68 0.61
C PHE A 207 2.66 -1.60 1.43
N GLU A 208 3.15 -0.39 1.65
CA GLU A 208 4.31 -0.19 2.51
C GLU A 208 4.02 0.83 3.61
N PHE A 209 4.27 0.42 4.85
CA PHE A 209 3.99 1.20 6.05
C PHE A 209 5.30 1.61 6.72
N PHE A 210 5.69 2.86 6.51
CA PHE A 210 6.86 3.45 7.15
C PHE A 210 6.49 4.10 8.48
N GLY A 211 6.51 3.34 9.57
CA GLY A 211 6.09 3.83 10.88
C GLY A 211 4.62 4.25 10.96
N GLY A 212 4.24 4.89 12.06
CA GLY A 212 2.86 5.34 12.30
C GLY A 212 1.95 4.31 12.96
N THR A 213 0.66 4.66 13.03
CA THR A 213 -0.37 3.98 13.85
C THR A 213 -1.69 3.79 13.11
N VAL A 214 -1.74 4.10 11.81
CA VAL A 214 -2.92 3.91 10.98
C VAL A 214 -3.39 2.46 11.02
N ASN A 215 -4.72 2.28 11.14
CA ASN A 215 -5.34 0.97 11.08
C ASN A 215 -6.02 0.79 9.71
N ALA A 216 -6.10 -0.45 9.23
CA ALA A 216 -6.69 -0.73 7.92
C ALA A 216 -7.53 -2.02 7.89
N LYS A 217 -8.60 -2.02 7.09
CA LYS A 217 -9.38 -3.23 6.82
C LYS A 217 -9.58 -3.47 5.32
N TYR A 218 -9.77 -4.74 4.95
CA TYR A 218 -10.14 -5.13 3.58
C TYR A 218 -9.08 -4.72 2.54
N LEU A 219 -7.86 -5.23 2.71
CA LEU A 219 -6.74 -4.95 1.81
C LEU A 219 -6.48 -6.12 0.86
N ILE A 220 -6.17 -5.84 -0.40
CA ILE A 220 -5.84 -6.86 -1.40
C ILE A 220 -4.56 -6.46 -2.12
N ALA A 221 -3.55 -7.30 -2.03
CA ALA A 221 -2.37 -7.27 -2.90
C ALA A 221 -2.52 -8.35 -3.98
N TYR A 222 -2.47 -7.97 -5.25
CA TYR A 222 -2.74 -8.90 -6.35
C TYR A 222 -1.66 -8.83 -7.43
N GLY A 223 -0.85 -9.88 -7.52
CA GLY A 223 0.23 -9.98 -8.50
C GLY A 223 1.28 -8.88 -8.33
N THR A 224 1.72 -8.62 -7.10
CA THR A 224 2.79 -7.66 -6.79
C THR A 224 4.16 -8.19 -7.24
N ALA A 225 5.09 -7.31 -7.62
CA ALA A 225 6.45 -7.71 -7.96
C ALA A 225 7.23 -8.11 -6.70
N ASP A 226 7.37 -7.18 -5.76
CA ASP A 226 8.14 -7.38 -4.54
C ASP A 226 7.23 -7.82 -3.39
N ASP A 227 7.10 -7.07 -2.29
CA ASP A 227 6.36 -7.51 -1.11
C ASP A 227 4.88 -7.12 -1.16
N ASP A 228 4.02 -8.07 -0.81
CA ASP A 228 2.57 -7.80 -0.79
C ASP A 228 2.20 -6.81 0.33
N PHE A 229 2.91 -6.87 1.45
CA PHE A 229 2.81 -5.95 2.58
C PHE A 229 4.18 -5.79 3.26
N ASP A 230 4.74 -4.59 3.29
CA ASP A 230 5.96 -4.27 4.06
C ASP A 230 5.66 -3.30 5.20
N PHE A 231 6.32 -3.51 6.33
CA PHE A 231 6.23 -2.74 7.55
C PHE A 231 7.62 -2.43 8.09
N ASP A 232 7.92 -1.15 8.25
CA ASP A 232 9.17 -0.73 8.86
C ASP A 232 9.03 0.52 9.75
N ASN A 233 10.18 1.04 10.16
CA ASN A 233 10.36 2.34 10.80
C ASN A 233 9.41 2.65 11.98
N GLY A 234 9.06 1.62 12.75
CA GLY A 234 8.31 1.72 13.98
C GLY A 234 6.80 1.60 13.84
N TYR A 235 6.29 0.98 12.76
CA TYR A 235 4.85 0.84 12.55
C TYR A 235 4.21 -0.03 13.64
N LYS A 236 3.10 0.45 14.22
CA LYS A 236 2.37 -0.23 15.31
C LYS A 236 0.85 -0.24 15.09
N GLY A 237 0.40 -0.08 13.86
CA GLY A 237 -1.02 -0.11 13.52
C GLY A 237 -1.62 -1.53 13.53
N LYS A 238 -2.93 -1.59 13.32
CA LYS A 238 -3.72 -2.83 13.27
C LYS A 238 -4.28 -3.04 11.87
N ILE A 239 -4.20 -4.27 11.35
CA ILE A 239 -4.80 -4.64 10.07
C ILE A 239 -5.65 -5.89 10.22
N GLN A 240 -6.87 -5.87 9.66
CA GLN A 240 -7.75 -7.03 9.65
C GLN A 240 -8.40 -7.26 8.29
N PHE A 241 -8.53 -8.53 7.89
CA PHE A 241 -9.12 -8.94 6.60
C PHE A 241 -8.28 -8.42 5.43
N ALA A 242 -7.06 -8.94 5.31
CA ALA A 242 -6.18 -8.63 4.21
C ALA A 242 -5.84 -9.92 3.44
N MET A 243 -5.65 -9.82 2.13
CA MET A 243 -5.23 -10.98 1.35
C MET A 243 -4.17 -10.62 0.32
N SER A 244 -3.39 -11.62 -0.04
CA SER A 244 -2.53 -11.55 -1.21
C SER A 244 -2.67 -12.75 -2.12
N LEU A 245 -2.51 -12.52 -3.43
CA LEU A 245 -2.49 -13.56 -4.46
C LEU A 245 -1.36 -13.28 -5.45
N ARG A 246 -0.31 -14.09 -5.38
CA ARG A 246 0.88 -13.99 -6.25
C ARG A 246 0.60 -14.53 -7.65
N ASP A 247 1.06 -13.82 -8.67
CA ASP A 247 1.15 -14.33 -10.04
C ASP A 247 2.45 -15.14 -10.17
N PRO A 248 2.40 -16.46 -10.48
CA PRO A 248 3.61 -17.27 -10.60
C PRO A 248 4.64 -16.70 -11.58
N SER A 249 4.17 -16.03 -12.63
CA SER A 249 4.99 -15.52 -13.73
C SER A 249 5.53 -14.11 -13.50
N PHE A 250 5.26 -13.51 -12.33
CA PHE A 250 5.65 -12.14 -12.03
C PHE A 250 6.13 -12.01 -10.57
N VAL A 251 7.38 -11.58 -10.43
CA VAL A 251 8.07 -11.24 -9.18
C VAL A 251 9.24 -10.33 -9.55
N ASP A 252 9.69 -9.49 -8.64
CA ASP A 252 10.91 -8.73 -8.87
C ASP A 252 12.12 -9.67 -9.08
N GLY A 253 12.90 -9.36 -10.11
CA GLY A 253 14.15 -10.05 -10.42
C GLY A 253 15.34 -9.54 -9.61
N GLY A 254 15.25 -8.31 -9.07
CA GLY A 254 16.28 -7.65 -8.28
C GLY A 254 16.25 -8.06 -6.80
N ASP A 255 15.05 -8.21 -6.23
CA ASP A 255 14.83 -8.60 -4.85
C ASP A 255 13.90 -9.83 -4.72
N ALA A 256 13.09 -9.89 -3.67
CA ALA A 256 12.74 -11.10 -2.97
C ALA A 256 11.25 -11.17 -2.65
N GLY A 257 10.35 -11.15 -3.63
CA GLY A 257 8.92 -11.01 -3.34
C GLY A 257 8.33 -11.99 -2.30
N ASN A 258 7.85 -11.44 -1.19
CA ASN A 258 7.22 -12.11 -0.06
C ASN A 258 5.75 -11.70 0.09
N GLY A 259 5.02 -12.49 0.88
CA GLY A 259 3.67 -12.11 1.31
C GLY A 259 3.67 -11.02 2.38
N ILE A 260 4.65 -11.04 3.27
CA ILE A 260 4.92 -9.98 4.24
C ILE A 260 6.43 -9.87 4.38
N GLU A 261 6.97 -8.66 4.31
CA GLU A 261 8.28 -8.31 4.86
C GLU A 261 8.11 -7.35 6.03
N CYS A 262 9.05 -7.39 6.98
CA CYS A 262 9.01 -6.48 8.10
C CYS A 262 10.37 -6.35 8.78
N ASP A 263 10.77 -5.10 8.97
CA ASP A 263 11.99 -4.69 9.65
C ASP A 263 11.67 -3.74 10.82
N ASN A 264 12.56 -3.65 11.83
CA ASN A 264 12.44 -2.52 12.77
C ASN A 264 12.80 -1.20 12.06
N ASN A 265 13.90 -1.23 11.32
CA ASN A 265 14.42 -0.22 10.41
C ASN A 265 15.58 -0.85 9.63
N ALA A 266 16.07 -0.16 8.61
CA ALA A 266 17.14 -0.65 7.73
C ALA A 266 18.41 -1.13 8.47
N SER A 267 18.73 -0.56 9.63
CA SER A 267 19.90 -0.95 10.43
C SER A 267 19.67 -2.11 11.40
N GLY A 268 18.41 -2.51 11.61
CA GLY A 268 18.02 -3.49 12.61
C GLY A 268 18.36 -3.08 14.05
N SER A 269 18.35 -1.78 14.34
CA SER A 269 18.67 -1.23 15.67
C SER A 269 17.57 -1.49 16.71
N ASP A 270 17.83 -1.13 17.97
CA ASP A 270 16.84 -1.13 19.06
C ASP A 270 16.01 0.17 19.13
N ALA A 271 15.94 0.93 18.02
CA ALA A 271 15.19 2.17 17.96
C ALA A 271 13.72 1.97 18.34
N SER A 272 13.18 2.91 19.12
CA SER A 272 11.80 2.93 19.56
C SER A 272 11.00 4.02 18.83
N PRO A 273 9.72 3.80 18.53
CA PRO A 273 8.98 2.55 18.73
C PRO A 273 9.50 1.40 17.89
N ARG A 274 9.50 0.19 18.44
CA ARG A 274 9.83 -1.01 17.69
C ARG A 274 8.71 -1.31 16.70
N THR A 275 9.02 -1.59 15.42
CA THR A 275 8.02 -2.07 14.46
C THR A 275 7.38 -3.32 15.02
N ARG A 276 6.06 -3.28 15.16
CA ARG A 276 5.23 -4.35 15.72
C ARG A 276 3.80 -4.24 15.18
N PRO A 277 3.57 -4.54 13.89
CA PRO A 277 2.22 -4.58 13.33
C PRO A 277 1.36 -5.60 14.08
N ASN A 278 0.07 -5.29 14.24
CA ASN A 278 -0.92 -6.22 14.79
C ASN A 278 -1.92 -6.67 13.73
N LEU A 279 -1.66 -7.86 13.17
CA LEU A 279 -2.30 -8.41 11.99
C LEU A 279 -3.22 -9.57 12.38
N SER A 280 -4.46 -9.55 11.89
CA SER A 280 -5.41 -10.64 12.07
C SER A 280 -6.14 -10.96 10.77
N ASN A 281 -6.49 -12.23 10.57
CA ASN A 281 -7.34 -12.63 9.43
C ASN A 281 -6.70 -12.29 8.07
N PHE A 282 -5.43 -12.63 7.90
CA PHE A 282 -4.75 -12.55 6.61
C PHE A 282 -4.93 -13.84 5.81
N THR A 283 -5.11 -13.76 4.49
CA THR A 283 -5.02 -14.91 3.57
C THR A 283 -3.92 -14.65 2.55
N ILE A 284 -2.76 -15.30 2.70
CA ILE A 284 -1.54 -15.05 1.92
C ILE A 284 -1.31 -16.24 0.97
N LEU A 285 -1.50 -16.02 -0.33
CA LEU A 285 -1.47 -17.07 -1.35
C LEU A 285 -0.28 -16.88 -2.29
N GLY A 286 0.71 -17.77 -2.15
CA GLY A 286 1.87 -17.84 -3.05
C GLY A 286 1.56 -18.57 -4.36
N PRO A 287 2.56 -18.77 -5.23
CA PRO A 287 2.40 -19.45 -6.52
C PRO A 287 1.98 -20.93 -6.44
N ASN A 288 2.12 -21.56 -5.26
CA ASN A 288 1.69 -22.94 -4.98
C ASN A 288 2.21 -23.98 -5.97
N GLY A 289 3.45 -23.79 -6.46
CA GLY A 289 4.12 -24.72 -7.36
C GLY A 289 3.56 -24.73 -8.78
N ALA A 290 2.84 -23.68 -9.19
CA ALA A 290 2.36 -23.52 -10.55
C ALA A 290 3.51 -23.57 -11.57
N ALA A 291 3.21 -24.04 -12.78
CA ALA A 291 4.18 -24.03 -13.88
C ALA A 291 4.66 -22.60 -14.15
N ASN A 292 5.93 -22.47 -14.54
CA ASN A 292 6.60 -21.18 -14.82
C ASN A 292 6.69 -20.24 -13.61
N THR A 293 6.60 -20.77 -12.38
CA THR A 293 6.90 -19.97 -11.17
C THR A 293 8.33 -19.46 -11.24
N LEU A 294 8.50 -18.13 -11.16
CA LEU A 294 9.80 -17.48 -11.09
C LEU A 294 10.49 -17.73 -9.74
N ALA A 295 11.83 -17.73 -9.74
CA ALA A 295 12.63 -18.22 -8.60
C ALA A 295 12.64 -17.29 -7.37
N ASN A 296 12.35 -16.01 -7.55
CA ASN A 296 12.44 -15.01 -6.48
C ASN A 296 11.19 -14.92 -5.60
N HIS A 297 10.13 -15.70 -5.89
CA HIS A 297 9.02 -15.87 -4.96
C HIS A 297 9.52 -16.60 -3.70
N ASN A 298 9.46 -15.94 -2.54
CA ASN A 298 10.15 -16.38 -1.33
C ASN A 298 9.22 -16.88 -0.24
N PHE A 299 8.94 -16.05 0.78
CA PHE A 299 8.31 -16.47 2.03
C PHE A 299 6.87 -15.94 2.12
N ALA A 300 5.99 -16.66 2.81
CA ALA A 300 4.65 -16.13 3.10
C ALA A 300 4.73 -14.96 4.09
N ASN A 301 5.68 -14.98 5.01
CA ASN A 301 6.07 -13.84 5.83
C ASN A 301 7.52 -13.97 6.31
N ARG A 302 8.22 -12.84 6.27
CA ARG A 302 9.64 -12.70 6.56
C ARG A 302 9.82 -11.58 7.58
N TRP A 303 10.35 -11.92 8.75
CA TRP A 303 10.55 -10.97 9.86
C TRP A 303 12.04 -10.84 10.14
N ARG A 304 12.58 -9.63 10.00
CA ARG A 304 14.02 -9.40 10.08
C ARG A 304 14.35 -8.17 10.92
N ARG A 305 15.64 -7.87 10.99
CA ARG A 305 16.19 -6.59 11.48
C ARG A 305 15.52 -6.09 12.77
N ASN A 306 15.45 -6.98 13.76
CA ASN A 306 14.97 -6.67 15.11
C ASN A 306 13.50 -6.23 15.15
N THR A 307 12.67 -6.56 14.17
CA THR A 307 11.24 -6.33 14.26
C THR A 307 10.57 -7.23 15.31
N ALA A 308 9.39 -6.84 15.79
CA ALA A 308 8.45 -7.71 16.50
C ALA A 308 7.13 -7.75 15.70
N PHE A 309 6.20 -8.64 16.03
CA PHE A 309 4.94 -8.73 15.27
C PHE A 309 3.83 -9.46 16.01
N ILE A 310 2.58 -9.20 15.64
CA ILE A 310 1.46 -10.11 15.92
C ILE A 310 0.85 -10.50 14.58
N LEU A 311 0.81 -11.79 14.27
CA LEU A 311 0.12 -12.34 13.11
C LEU A 311 -0.69 -13.56 13.54
N ASN A 312 -1.99 -13.35 13.76
CA ASN A 312 -2.87 -14.41 14.25
C ASN A 312 -4.06 -14.66 13.31
N ASN A 313 -4.74 -15.79 13.52
CA ASN A 313 -6.00 -16.12 12.85
C ASN A 313 -5.91 -16.08 11.31
N SER A 314 -4.77 -16.46 10.74
CA SER A 314 -4.42 -16.22 9.34
C SER A 314 -4.11 -17.51 8.58
N ILE A 315 -4.18 -17.46 7.25
CA ILE A 315 -3.91 -18.57 6.33
C ILE A 315 -2.74 -18.17 5.44
N MET A 316 -1.74 -19.04 5.31
CA MET A 316 -0.57 -18.84 4.45
C MET A 316 -0.31 -20.10 3.65
N LEU A 317 -0.45 -20.04 2.32
CA LEU A 317 -0.37 -21.22 1.46
C LEU A 317 0.57 -21.01 0.28
N GLY A 318 1.39 -22.01 -0.01
CA GLY A 318 1.99 -22.18 -1.33
C GLY A 318 3.19 -21.28 -1.66
N HIS A 319 3.80 -20.63 -0.67
CA HIS A 319 5.06 -19.92 -0.88
C HIS A 319 6.24 -20.89 -1.06
N PRO A 320 7.18 -20.65 -1.99
CA PRO A 320 8.21 -21.64 -2.33
C PRO A 320 9.21 -21.91 -1.20
N LYS A 321 9.76 -20.87 -0.57
CA LYS A 321 10.86 -21.02 0.40
C LYS A 321 10.39 -21.32 1.81
N GLY A 322 9.31 -20.68 2.27
CA GLY A 322 8.74 -21.00 3.58
C GLY A 322 7.49 -20.23 3.99
N GLY A 323 6.92 -20.63 5.13
CA GLY A 323 5.75 -19.98 5.72
C GLY A 323 6.15 -18.81 6.62
N LEU A 324 6.72 -19.12 7.79
CA LEU A 324 7.24 -18.16 8.77
C LEU A 324 8.77 -18.17 8.76
N SER A 325 9.41 -17.04 8.41
CA SER A 325 10.87 -16.85 8.51
C SER A 325 11.22 -15.82 9.60
N LEU A 326 12.12 -16.18 10.53
CA LEU A 326 12.67 -15.28 11.55
C LEU A 326 14.18 -15.12 11.33
N GLU A 327 14.62 -13.90 11.00
CA GLU A 327 15.96 -13.70 10.42
C GLU A 327 16.94 -12.90 11.27
N SER A 328 16.57 -12.43 12.46
CA SER A 328 17.52 -11.80 13.38
C SER A 328 17.35 -12.24 14.84
N ASN A 329 18.42 -12.11 15.62
CA ASN A 329 18.43 -12.47 17.05
C ASN A 329 17.29 -11.82 17.84
N GLY A 330 17.08 -10.52 17.64
CA GLY A 330 16.04 -9.78 18.33
C GLY A 330 14.62 -10.18 17.89
N THR A 331 14.44 -10.49 16.61
CA THR A 331 13.16 -10.99 16.07
C THR A 331 12.84 -12.39 16.58
N TYR A 332 13.82 -13.31 16.54
CA TYR A 332 13.69 -14.64 17.12
C TYR A 332 13.39 -14.58 18.62
N SER A 333 14.13 -13.77 19.38
CA SER A 333 13.93 -13.64 20.83
C SER A 333 12.55 -13.11 21.16
N ALA A 334 12.07 -12.09 20.44
CA ALA A 334 10.72 -11.55 20.59
C ALA A 334 9.64 -12.61 20.29
N PHE A 335 9.87 -13.50 19.32
CA PHE A 335 8.97 -14.62 19.11
C PHE A 335 9.01 -15.60 20.28
N ILE A 336 10.17 -15.95 20.83
CA ILE A 336 10.29 -16.93 21.93
C ILE A 336 9.75 -16.40 23.26
N ASP A 337 9.96 -15.12 23.60
CA ASP A 337 9.49 -14.52 24.86
C ASP A 337 8.00 -14.15 24.86
N GLY A 338 7.35 -14.15 23.68
CA GLY A 338 5.91 -13.86 23.54
C GLY A 338 5.59 -12.39 23.25
N THR A 339 6.60 -11.53 23.11
CA THR A 339 6.45 -10.18 22.55
C THR A 339 5.84 -10.23 21.15
N SER A 340 6.28 -11.21 20.34
CA SER A 340 5.68 -11.53 19.05
C SER A 340 4.76 -12.75 19.12
N GLN A 341 3.74 -12.78 18.27
CA GLN A 341 2.70 -13.81 18.25
C GLN A 341 2.48 -14.38 16.85
N PHE A 342 2.31 -15.70 16.78
CA PHE A 342 1.96 -16.42 15.56
C PHE A 342 0.92 -17.51 15.88
N ASN A 343 -0.28 -17.06 16.24
CA ASN A 343 -1.27 -17.91 16.90
C ASN A 343 -2.44 -18.24 15.97
N ASN A 344 -3.00 -19.44 16.11
CA ASN A 344 -4.21 -19.87 15.41
C ASN A 344 -4.12 -19.72 13.88
N ASN A 345 -2.95 -19.94 13.29
CA ASN A 345 -2.75 -19.84 11.85
C ASN A 345 -2.95 -21.20 11.14
N ILE A 346 -3.05 -21.18 9.80
CA ILE A 346 -2.92 -22.35 8.92
C ILE A 346 -1.73 -22.07 8.01
N VAL A 347 -0.75 -22.98 7.97
CA VAL A 347 0.49 -22.77 7.22
C VAL A 347 0.81 -23.96 6.33
N PHE A 348 1.09 -23.65 5.06
CA PHE A 348 1.71 -24.55 4.09
C PHE A 348 2.70 -23.78 3.22
N ALA A 349 3.90 -24.33 3.07
CA ALA A 349 4.90 -23.85 2.13
C ALA A 349 5.55 -25.05 1.42
N LEU A 350 6.06 -24.84 0.21
CA LEU A 350 6.56 -25.95 -0.62
C LEU A 350 7.83 -26.58 -0.05
N THR A 351 8.73 -25.77 0.52
CA THR A 351 9.99 -26.25 1.09
C THR A 351 9.90 -26.53 2.58
N ALA A 352 9.58 -25.53 3.41
CA ALA A 352 9.41 -25.73 4.86
C ALA A 352 8.46 -24.68 5.47
N PRO A 353 7.45 -25.09 6.27
CA PRO A 353 6.53 -24.16 6.92
C PRO A 353 7.20 -23.15 7.86
N PHE A 354 8.30 -23.54 8.51
CA PHE A 354 9.02 -22.72 9.48
C PHE A 354 10.51 -22.65 9.12
N LYS A 355 11.08 -21.44 9.17
CA LYS A 355 12.47 -21.14 8.81
C LYS A 355 13.13 -20.30 9.89
N LEU A 356 14.38 -20.64 10.17
CA LEU A 356 15.30 -19.81 10.94
C LEU A 356 16.30 -19.21 9.95
N GLY A 357 16.44 -17.89 9.94
CA GLY A 357 17.43 -17.20 9.12
C GLY A 357 18.86 -17.46 9.60
N SER A 358 19.81 -17.35 8.67
CA SER A 358 21.24 -17.62 8.93
C SER A 358 21.87 -16.68 9.95
N ASP A 359 21.31 -15.48 10.11
CA ASP A 359 21.88 -14.45 10.98
C ASP A 359 21.45 -14.62 12.45
N VAL A 360 20.62 -15.64 12.75
CA VAL A 360 20.24 -15.97 14.12
C VAL A 360 21.31 -16.86 14.78
N THR A 361 21.95 -16.31 15.81
CA THR A 361 23.03 -16.95 16.59
C THR A 361 22.65 -17.20 18.06
N VAL A 362 21.39 -16.97 18.44
CA VAL A 362 20.87 -17.28 19.78
C VAL A 362 21.04 -18.77 20.11
N ALA A 363 21.62 -19.09 21.26
CA ALA A 363 21.84 -20.47 21.67
C ALA A 363 20.51 -21.26 21.75
N GLY A 364 20.47 -22.41 21.11
CA GLY A 364 19.27 -23.26 21.03
C GLY A 364 18.23 -22.81 19.99
N ALA A 365 18.50 -21.75 19.23
CA ALA A 365 17.62 -21.36 18.13
C ALA A 365 17.58 -22.43 17.04
N SER A 366 16.37 -22.79 16.61
CA SER A 366 16.15 -23.74 15.52
C SER A 366 14.79 -23.52 14.88
N ALA A 367 14.64 -23.95 13.62
CA ALA A 367 13.33 -23.98 12.97
C ALA A 367 12.33 -24.87 13.73
N THR A 368 12.81 -25.96 14.34
CA THR A 368 12.00 -26.85 15.20
C THR A 368 11.47 -26.15 16.45
N ALA A 369 12.26 -25.26 17.07
CA ALA A 369 11.80 -24.47 18.20
C ALA A 369 10.70 -23.48 17.78
N ILE A 370 10.84 -22.87 16.60
CA ILE A 370 9.81 -21.98 16.03
C ILE A 370 8.51 -22.77 15.80
N GLU A 371 8.61 -23.92 15.13
CA GLU A 371 7.49 -24.82 14.86
C GLU A 371 6.79 -25.26 16.15
N THR A 372 7.56 -25.75 17.13
CA THR A 372 7.01 -26.23 18.41
C THR A 372 6.17 -25.15 19.09
N LYS A 373 6.68 -23.91 19.14
CA LYS A 373 5.95 -22.79 19.74
C LYS A 373 4.70 -22.44 18.93
N ALA A 374 4.80 -22.36 17.60
CA ALA A 374 3.67 -22.06 16.74
C ALA A 374 2.52 -23.07 16.92
N LEU A 375 2.84 -24.37 16.89
CA LEU A 375 1.86 -25.45 17.05
C LEU A 375 1.21 -25.43 18.44
N ALA A 376 1.98 -25.13 19.50
CA ALA A 376 1.46 -24.96 20.85
C ALA A 376 0.46 -23.79 20.98
N SER A 377 0.56 -22.79 20.09
CA SER A 377 -0.35 -21.63 20.03
C SER A 377 -1.54 -21.81 19.07
N GLY A 378 -1.89 -23.05 18.73
CA GLY A 378 -3.07 -23.36 17.90
C GLY A 378 -2.86 -23.17 16.38
N THR A 379 -1.63 -22.88 15.95
CA THR A 379 -1.29 -22.92 14.52
C THR A 379 -1.28 -24.36 14.02
N VAL A 380 -1.76 -24.55 12.79
CA VAL A 380 -1.81 -25.85 12.12
C VAL A 380 -0.89 -25.81 10.91
N SER A 381 0.12 -26.70 10.90
CA SER A 381 0.93 -26.98 9.72
C SER A 381 0.26 -28.08 8.91
N ILE A 382 -0.01 -27.84 7.62
CA ILE A 382 -0.71 -28.79 6.74
C ILE A 382 0.22 -29.27 5.61
N ALA A 383 -0.05 -30.46 5.07
CA ALA A 383 0.81 -31.10 4.07
C ALA A 383 0.62 -30.58 2.64
N SER A 384 -0.48 -29.89 2.34
CA SER A 384 -0.76 -29.29 1.04
C SER A 384 -1.76 -28.14 1.19
N SER A 385 -1.77 -27.22 0.22
CA SER A 385 -2.74 -26.10 0.22
C SER A 385 -4.20 -26.58 0.17
N ASN A 386 -4.49 -27.69 -0.51
CA ASN A 386 -5.84 -28.28 -0.55
C ASN A 386 -6.39 -28.64 0.83
N ALA A 387 -5.53 -29.01 1.79
CA ALA A 387 -5.96 -29.37 3.14
C ALA A 387 -6.51 -28.17 3.95
N ALA A 388 -6.26 -26.93 3.50
CA ALA A 388 -6.91 -25.76 4.08
C ALA A 388 -8.41 -25.69 3.74
N GLY A 389 -8.87 -26.39 2.69
CA GLY A 389 -10.26 -26.36 2.26
C GLY A 389 -10.67 -25.06 1.56
N LEU A 390 -9.72 -24.36 0.93
CA LEU A 390 -10.01 -23.29 -0.04
C LEU A 390 -10.08 -23.91 -1.44
N THR A 391 -11.18 -23.70 -2.16
CA THR A 391 -11.39 -24.24 -3.51
C THR A 391 -11.10 -23.18 -4.56
N ASP A 392 -10.15 -23.43 -5.46
CA ASP A 392 -9.79 -22.51 -6.57
C ASP A 392 -9.30 -21.11 -6.15
N ALA A 393 -8.69 -21.00 -4.97
CA ALA A 393 -8.19 -19.72 -4.45
C ALA A 393 -7.00 -19.15 -5.23
N PHE A 394 -6.27 -19.99 -5.98
CA PHE A 394 -5.09 -19.59 -6.77
C PHE A 394 -5.43 -19.16 -8.21
N ASN A 395 -6.70 -19.13 -8.59
CA ASN A 395 -7.12 -18.68 -9.91
C ASN A 395 -6.94 -17.16 -10.04
N LEU A 396 -6.01 -16.73 -10.89
CA LEU A 396 -5.69 -15.30 -11.05
C LEU A 396 -6.87 -14.49 -11.59
N THR A 397 -7.68 -15.06 -12.48
CA THR A 397 -8.74 -14.30 -13.17
C THR A 397 -10.08 -14.33 -12.47
N SER A 398 -10.32 -15.35 -11.63
CA SER A 398 -11.58 -15.54 -10.91
C SER A 398 -11.33 -16.38 -9.65
N PRO A 399 -10.59 -15.86 -8.66
CA PRO A 399 -10.28 -16.62 -7.46
C PRO A 399 -11.57 -16.87 -6.66
N ASN A 400 -11.74 -18.11 -6.21
CA ASN A 400 -12.73 -18.41 -5.19
C ASN A 400 -12.06 -18.38 -3.80
N LEU A 401 -12.31 -17.28 -3.10
CA LEU A 401 -11.63 -16.92 -1.85
C LEU A 401 -12.35 -17.44 -0.60
N LEU A 402 -13.55 -18.01 -0.76
CA LEU A 402 -14.33 -18.51 0.37
C LEU A 402 -13.87 -19.93 0.75
N PRO A 403 -13.68 -20.21 2.05
CA PRO A 403 -13.52 -21.57 2.52
C PRO A 403 -14.73 -22.43 2.18
N ALA A 404 -14.49 -23.64 1.68
CA ALA A 404 -15.54 -24.61 1.41
C ALA A 404 -16.18 -25.11 2.71
N SER A 405 -17.40 -25.65 2.61
CA SER A 405 -18.07 -26.29 3.74
C SER A 405 -17.18 -27.39 4.34
N GLY A 406 -17.00 -27.36 5.66
CA GLY A 406 -16.12 -28.30 6.37
C GLY A 406 -14.62 -27.94 6.34
N SER A 407 -14.24 -26.82 5.71
CA SER A 407 -12.87 -26.30 5.78
C SER A 407 -12.44 -26.06 7.24
N ILE A 408 -11.20 -26.42 7.55
CA ILE A 408 -10.56 -26.12 8.84
C ILE A 408 -10.42 -24.61 9.09
N ALA A 409 -10.50 -23.79 8.04
CA ALA A 409 -10.44 -22.34 8.15
C ALA A 409 -11.70 -21.74 8.78
N LEU A 410 -12.85 -22.42 8.76
CA LEU A 410 -14.11 -21.86 9.27
C LEU A 410 -14.20 -21.80 10.81
N THR A 411 -13.20 -22.33 11.52
CA THR A 411 -13.18 -22.41 12.99
C THR A 411 -11.80 -22.12 13.56
N GLY A 412 -11.73 -21.97 14.89
CA GLY A 412 -10.47 -21.94 15.64
C GLY A 412 -9.73 -20.60 15.62
N ALA A 413 -10.34 -19.52 15.12
CA ALA A 413 -9.83 -18.18 15.40
C ALA A 413 -10.12 -17.78 16.85
N ALA A 414 -9.20 -17.03 17.46
CA ALA A 414 -9.34 -16.49 18.79
C ALA A 414 -8.73 -15.09 18.89
N PHE A 415 -9.39 -14.22 19.65
CA PHE A 415 -9.01 -12.82 19.82
C PHE A 415 -8.64 -12.58 21.29
N THR A 416 -7.35 -12.65 21.58
CA THR A 416 -6.80 -12.56 22.95
C THR A 416 -5.71 -11.49 23.02
N GLY A 417 -5.39 -11.02 24.23
CA GLY A 417 -4.35 -9.99 24.44
C GLY A 417 -4.61 -8.75 23.59
N ASP A 418 -3.62 -8.33 22.81
CA ASP A 418 -3.66 -7.16 21.94
C ASP A 418 -4.77 -7.22 20.87
N GLN A 419 -5.34 -8.40 20.58
CA GLN A 419 -6.44 -8.57 19.63
C GLN A 419 -7.84 -8.45 20.24
N THR A 420 -7.94 -8.18 21.56
CA THR A 420 -9.22 -7.87 22.22
C THR A 420 -9.73 -6.46 21.89
N ASP A 421 -8.86 -5.59 21.37
CA ASP A 421 -9.15 -4.24 20.93
C ASP A 421 -10.42 -4.18 20.04
N SER A 422 -11.22 -3.13 20.20
CA SER A 422 -12.52 -2.96 19.51
C SER A 422 -12.39 -2.83 17.99
N PHE A 423 -11.21 -2.48 17.48
CA PHE A 423 -10.90 -2.47 16.05
C PHE A 423 -11.15 -3.83 15.40
N PHE A 424 -10.76 -4.93 16.05
CA PHE A 424 -10.90 -6.26 15.48
C PHE A 424 -12.35 -6.73 15.55
N GLU A 425 -12.87 -7.23 14.43
CA GLU A 425 -14.10 -8.00 14.40
C GLU A 425 -13.82 -9.42 14.88
N LYS A 426 -14.58 -9.89 15.87
CA LYS A 426 -14.34 -11.18 16.52
C LYS A 426 -15.08 -12.28 15.76
N VAL A 427 -14.42 -12.84 14.76
CA VAL A 427 -14.93 -13.91 13.91
C VAL A 427 -14.47 -15.29 14.39
N SER A 428 -15.16 -16.37 14.01
CA SER A 428 -14.74 -17.73 14.37
C SER A 428 -13.72 -18.34 13.41
N TYR A 429 -13.56 -17.75 12.22
CA TYR A 429 -12.76 -18.29 11.12
C TYR A 429 -11.37 -17.66 11.02
N LYS A 430 -10.44 -18.44 10.49
CA LYS A 430 -9.07 -18.04 10.14
C LYS A 430 -9.05 -17.56 8.69
N GLY A 431 -8.15 -16.63 8.38
CA GLY A 431 -8.04 -16.00 7.07
C GLY A 431 -8.99 -14.82 6.89
N ALA A 432 -8.87 -14.17 5.74
CA ALA A 432 -9.60 -12.95 5.42
C ALA A 432 -11.09 -13.16 5.10
N PHE A 433 -11.50 -14.42 4.89
CA PHE A 433 -12.83 -14.77 4.40
C PHE A 433 -13.47 -15.84 5.27
N GLY A 434 -14.70 -15.57 5.71
CA GLY A 434 -15.63 -16.56 6.23
C GLY A 434 -16.57 -16.99 5.11
N THR A 435 -17.87 -16.86 5.34
CA THR A 435 -18.90 -17.17 4.33
C THR A 435 -19.28 -15.97 3.44
N THR A 436 -18.77 -14.78 3.73
CA THR A 436 -19.10 -13.54 3.01
C THR A 436 -17.94 -13.11 2.13
N ASN A 437 -18.22 -12.89 0.84
CA ASN A 437 -17.23 -12.34 -0.09
C ASN A 437 -17.30 -10.81 -0.15
N TRP A 438 -16.46 -10.13 0.64
CA TRP A 438 -16.35 -8.68 0.68
C TRP A 438 -15.63 -8.07 -0.53
N THR A 439 -15.08 -8.86 -1.46
CA THR A 439 -14.46 -8.35 -2.70
C THR A 439 -15.51 -7.97 -3.76
N THR A 440 -16.75 -8.42 -3.60
CA THR A 440 -17.80 -8.31 -4.62
C THR A 440 -18.11 -6.84 -4.96
N GLY A 441 -18.12 -6.53 -6.26
CA GLY A 441 -18.57 -5.23 -6.81
C GLY A 441 -17.44 -4.25 -7.12
N TRP A 442 -16.38 -4.21 -6.33
CA TRP A 442 -15.36 -3.15 -6.43
C TRP A 442 -14.00 -3.63 -6.93
N THR A 443 -13.63 -4.88 -6.65
CA THR A 443 -12.34 -5.45 -7.08
C THR A 443 -12.31 -5.77 -8.57
N SER A 444 -11.12 -5.88 -9.13
CA SER A 444 -10.90 -6.39 -10.49
C SER A 444 -9.76 -7.40 -10.52
N TRP A 445 -10.07 -8.64 -10.87
CA TRP A 445 -9.08 -9.73 -11.06
C TRP A 445 -8.50 -9.79 -12.47
N THR A 446 -8.99 -8.93 -13.38
CA THR A 446 -8.53 -8.81 -14.77
C THR A 446 -8.13 -7.37 -15.13
N PRO A 447 -7.34 -6.65 -14.30
CA PRO A 447 -7.04 -5.23 -14.52
C PRO A 447 -6.31 -4.98 -15.86
N LYS A 448 -5.57 -5.99 -16.37
CA LYS A 448 -4.88 -5.95 -17.66
C LYS A 448 -5.85 -5.81 -18.85
N THR A 449 -7.09 -6.25 -18.73
CA THR A 449 -8.08 -6.21 -19.83
C THR A 449 -9.19 -5.18 -19.61
N ASN A 450 -9.18 -4.44 -18.50
CA ASN A 450 -10.22 -3.48 -18.19
C ASN A 450 -10.22 -2.27 -19.13
N VAL A 451 -11.41 -1.95 -19.65
CA VAL A 451 -11.69 -0.74 -20.43
C VAL A 451 -12.36 0.30 -19.51
N TYR A 452 -11.83 1.53 -19.54
CA TYR A 452 -12.17 2.62 -18.63
C TYR A 452 -12.55 3.88 -19.39
#